data_AF-A0AAI9L1G6-F1
#
_entry.id   AF-A0AAI9L1G6-F1
#
_cell.length_a   1.000
_cell.length_b   1.000
_cell.length_c   1.000
_cell.angle_alpha   90.00
_cell.angle_beta   90.00
_cell.angle_gamma   90.00
#
_symmetry.space_group_name_H-M   'P 1'
#
loop_
_entity.id
_entity.type
_entity.pdbx_description
1 polymer ?
#
loop_
_entity_poly.entity_id
_entity_poly.type
_entity_poly.pdbx_seq_one_letter_code
_entity_poly.pdbx_strand_id
1 'polypeptide(L)'
;MGDDPHFIYANRFALDCFGYSEAEMLVLPSRLSAETSLQPARQQFLENVSLQGIVYGYSGIRVRKNGQTFPIYGGVVWQLRHQDGTSWGMAALFWCEEHQRPDWFRQN
;
A
#
# COMPACT_ATOMS: atom_id res chain seq x y z
N MET A 1 4.22 -1.74 22.71
CA MET A 1 5.09 -2.23 21.62
C MET A 1 4.15 -2.64 20.51
N GLY A 2 3.87 -1.74 19.56
CA GLY A 2 2.94 -2.03 18.47
C GLY A 2 3.61 -2.94 17.46
N ASP A 3 2.91 -3.97 17.00
CA ASP A 3 3.39 -4.90 15.98
C ASP A 3 3.88 -4.13 14.74
N ASP A 4 5.07 -4.49 14.24
CA ASP A 4 5.57 -3.99 12.94
C ASP A 4 4.70 -4.66 11.87
N PRO A 5 3.79 -3.93 11.20
CA PRO A 5 2.76 -4.57 10.38
C PRO A 5 3.39 -5.19 9.14
N HIS A 6 3.21 -6.50 8.96
CA HIS A 6 3.67 -7.25 7.80
C HIS A 6 2.61 -7.29 6.70
N PHE A 7 3.01 -7.52 5.46
CA PHE A 7 2.04 -7.83 4.42
C PHE A 7 1.46 -9.24 4.67
N ILE A 8 0.14 -9.37 4.55
CA ILE A 8 -0.55 -10.66 4.68
C ILE A 8 -1.04 -11.20 3.33
N TYR A 9 -0.94 -10.39 2.27
CA TYR A 9 -1.34 -10.72 0.92
C TYR A 9 -0.69 -9.76 -0.08
N ALA A 10 -0.34 -10.27 -1.24
CA ALA A 10 -0.03 -9.47 -2.43
C ALA A 10 -0.44 -10.24 -3.68
N ASN A 11 -1.09 -9.57 -4.63
CA ASN A 11 -1.39 -10.18 -5.91
C ASN A 11 -0.14 -10.23 -6.81
N ARG A 12 -0.23 -10.93 -7.94
CA ARG A 12 0.87 -11.06 -8.90
C ARG A 12 1.45 -9.72 -9.34
N PHE A 13 0.59 -8.75 -9.66
CA PHE A 13 1.03 -7.43 -10.09
C PHE A 13 1.89 -6.71 -9.04
N ALA A 14 1.48 -6.75 -7.77
CA ALA A 14 2.25 -6.19 -6.68
C ALA A 14 3.60 -6.92 -6.51
N LEU A 15 3.61 -8.25 -6.53
CA LEU A 15 4.84 -9.05 -6.45
C LEU A 15 5.83 -8.68 -7.56
N ASP A 16 5.36 -8.53 -8.80
CA ASP A 16 6.18 -8.15 -9.95
C ASP A 16 6.69 -6.70 -9.84
N CYS A 17 5.87 -5.75 -9.38
CA CYS A 17 6.31 -4.37 -9.15
C CYS A 17 7.32 -4.27 -8.00
N PHE A 18 7.18 -5.04 -6.91
CA PHE A 18 8.14 -4.98 -5.80
C PHE A 18 9.36 -5.91 -5.97
N GLY A 19 9.28 -6.92 -6.84
CA GLY A 19 10.35 -7.89 -7.07
C GLY A 19 10.55 -8.90 -5.94
N TYR A 20 9.49 -9.20 -5.17
CA TYR A 20 9.50 -10.24 -4.13
C TYR A 20 8.73 -11.47 -4.61
N SER A 21 9.14 -12.65 -4.15
CA SER A 21 8.25 -13.81 -4.15
C SER A 21 7.13 -13.63 -3.12
N GLU A 22 6.06 -14.41 -3.24
CA GLU A 22 4.95 -14.41 -2.28
C GLU A 22 5.45 -14.65 -0.84
N ALA A 23 6.25 -15.69 -0.63
CA ALA A 23 6.80 -16.03 0.68
C ALA A 23 7.63 -14.90 1.29
N GLU A 24 8.43 -14.21 0.48
CA GLU A 24 9.24 -13.07 0.94
C GLU A 24 8.39 -11.85 1.25
N MET A 25 7.34 -11.61 0.46
CA MET A 25 6.42 -10.50 0.68
C MET A 25 5.68 -10.65 2.01
N LEU A 26 5.26 -11.87 2.36
CA LEU A 26 4.52 -12.13 3.61
C LEU A 26 5.34 -11.93 4.89
N VAL A 27 6.68 -11.96 4.79
CA VAL A 27 7.58 -11.68 5.91
C VAL A 27 8.20 -10.28 5.83
N LEU A 28 7.80 -9.46 4.86
CA LEU A 28 8.29 -8.09 4.72
C LEU A 28 7.51 -7.13 5.63
N PRO A 29 8.17 -6.43 6.57
CA PRO A 29 7.56 -5.32 7.27
C PRO A 29 7.11 -4.24 6.29
N SER A 30 5.83 -3.87 6.33
CA SER A 30 5.20 -2.99 5.34
C SER A 30 5.81 -1.59 5.29
N ARG A 31 6.52 -1.15 6.32
CA ARG A 31 7.28 0.12 6.34
C ARG A 31 8.46 0.11 5.38
N LEU A 32 9.08 -1.04 5.13
CA LEU A 32 10.27 -1.17 4.28
C LEU A 32 9.97 -1.10 2.78
N SER A 33 8.68 -1.08 2.40
CA SER A 33 8.26 -0.95 1.00
C SER A 33 8.10 0.51 0.53
N ALA A 34 8.17 1.49 1.45
CA ALA A 34 8.18 2.92 1.11
C ALA A 34 9.60 3.50 1.15
N GLU A 35 9.82 4.51 0.33
CA GLU A 35 11.02 5.33 0.40
C GLU A 35 11.11 6.04 1.77
N THR A 36 12.28 5.97 2.41
CA THR A 36 12.49 6.38 3.82
C THR A 36 12.19 7.88 4.04
N SER A 37 12.44 8.74 3.05
CA SER A 37 12.19 10.18 3.13
C SER A 37 10.70 10.55 3.05
N LEU A 38 9.85 9.64 2.55
CA LEU A 38 8.40 9.84 2.42
C LEU A 38 7.60 9.24 3.58
N GLN A 39 8.25 8.68 4.60
CA GLN A 39 7.58 8.05 5.74
C GLN A 39 6.65 9.00 6.53
N PRO A 40 6.97 10.30 6.77
CA PRO A 40 6.06 11.20 7.46
C PRO A 40 4.75 11.47 6.69
N ALA A 41 4.85 11.70 5.38
CA ALA A 41 3.69 11.90 4.52
C ALA A 41 2.82 10.63 4.43
N ARG A 42 3.47 9.46 4.38
CA ARG A 42 2.79 8.16 4.47
C ARG A 42 2.08 8.01 5.82
N GLN A 43 2.72 8.36 6.93
CA GLN A 43 2.14 8.21 8.26
C GLN A 43 0.85 9.04 8.39
N GLN A 44 0.89 10.31 7.99
CA GLN A 44 -0.30 11.17 7.94
C GLN A 44 -1.39 10.61 7.02
N PHE A 45 -1.00 10.07 5.87
CA PHE A 45 -1.95 9.43 4.96
C PHE A 45 -2.62 8.20 5.60
N LEU A 46 -1.86 7.34 6.28
CA LEU A 46 -2.41 6.17 6.99
C LEU A 46 -3.27 6.57 8.20
N GLU A 47 -2.94 7.67 8.88
CA GLU A 47 -3.79 8.25 9.93
C GLU A 47 -5.11 8.74 9.36
N ASN A 48 -5.10 9.41 8.20
CA ASN A 48 -6.32 9.80 7.50
C ASN A 48 -7.16 8.59 7.08
N VAL A 49 -6.52 7.51 6.58
CA VAL A 49 -7.21 6.22 6.33
C VAL A 49 -7.81 5.68 7.62
N SER A 50 -7.12 5.84 8.75
CA SER A 50 -7.62 5.35 10.02
C SER A 50 -8.89 6.06 10.47
N LEU A 51 -8.97 7.37 10.23
CA LEU A 51 -10.11 8.21 10.58
C LEU A 51 -11.27 8.10 9.59
N GLN A 52 -10.98 8.07 8.28
CA GLN A 52 -11.99 8.10 7.22
C GLN A 52 -12.41 6.71 6.73
N GLY A 53 -11.67 5.67 7.07
CA GLY A 53 -11.89 4.29 6.63
C GLY A 53 -11.41 4.00 5.21
N ILE A 54 -11.41 4.99 4.31
CA ILE A 54 -10.93 4.89 2.93
C ILE A 54 -10.38 6.24 2.46
N VAL A 55 -9.26 6.24 1.74
CA VAL A 55 -8.66 7.43 1.15
C VAL A 55 -8.22 7.15 -0.29
N TYR A 56 -8.54 8.09 -1.18
CA TYR A 56 -8.22 8.07 -2.61
C TYR A 56 -6.98 8.92 -2.92
N GLY A 57 -6.45 8.78 -4.13
CA GLY A 57 -5.32 9.58 -4.60
C GLY A 57 -3.96 9.11 -4.09
N TYR A 58 -3.88 7.86 -3.63
CA TYR A 58 -2.64 7.31 -3.09
C TYR A 58 -1.56 7.21 -4.16
N SER A 59 -0.54 8.06 -4.05
CA SER A 59 0.57 8.14 -5.00
C SER A 59 1.88 8.36 -4.24
N GLY A 60 3.00 7.98 -4.85
CA GLY A 60 4.32 8.15 -4.24
C GLY A 60 5.36 7.21 -4.81
N ILE A 61 6.55 7.20 -4.20
CA ILE A 61 7.67 6.35 -4.61
C ILE A 61 7.80 5.14 -3.69
N ARG A 62 7.95 3.97 -4.30
CA ARG A 62 8.14 2.67 -3.65
C ARG A 62 9.51 2.10 -3.96
N VAL A 63 9.98 1.20 -3.10
CA VAL A 63 11.31 0.58 -3.21
C VAL A 63 11.14 -0.91 -3.50
N ARG A 64 11.80 -1.38 -4.55
CA ARG A 64 11.90 -2.80 -4.92
C ARG A 64 12.88 -3.54 -4.01
N LYS A 65 12.83 -4.87 -4.01
CA LYS A 65 13.80 -5.73 -3.33
C LYS A 65 15.26 -5.41 -3.67
N ASN A 66 15.54 -5.07 -4.93
CA ASN A 66 16.88 -4.76 -5.41
C ASN A 66 17.32 -3.30 -5.13
N GLY A 67 16.54 -2.53 -4.37
CA GLY A 67 16.81 -1.13 -4.03
C GLY A 67 16.42 -0.12 -5.11
N GLN A 68 15.99 -0.55 -6.30
CA GLN A 68 15.46 0.37 -7.30
C GLN A 68 14.12 0.94 -6.86
N THR A 69 13.83 2.17 -7.26
CA THR A 69 12.55 2.80 -6.97
C THR A 69 11.57 2.62 -8.12
N PHE A 70 10.27 2.70 -7.81
CA PHE A 70 9.22 2.81 -8.82
C PHE A 70 8.09 3.68 -8.29
N PRO A 71 7.44 4.47 -9.16
CA PRO A 71 6.30 5.26 -8.76
C PRO A 71 5.05 4.40 -8.63
N ILE A 72 4.13 4.86 -7.79
CA ILE A 72 2.74 4.40 -7.75
C ILE A 72 1.80 5.58 -7.95
N TYR A 73 0.67 5.33 -8.61
CA TYR A 73 -0.27 6.36 -9.01
C TYR A 73 -1.70 6.04 -8.60
N GLY A 74 -2.46 7.09 -8.29
CA GLY A 74 -3.92 7.11 -8.35
C GLY A 74 -4.63 6.10 -7.46
N GLY A 75 -3.91 5.51 -6.51
CA GLY A 75 -4.33 4.38 -5.72
C GLY A 75 -5.38 4.71 -4.66
N VAL A 76 -5.80 3.66 -3.96
CA VAL A 76 -6.78 3.75 -2.87
C VAL A 76 -6.28 2.89 -1.72
N VAL A 77 -6.42 3.41 -0.51
CA VAL A 77 -6.09 2.65 0.70
C VAL A 77 -7.31 2.67 1.61
N TRP A 78 -7.67 1.51 2.14
CA TRP A 78 -8.82 1.38 3.02
C TRP A 78 -8.50 0.47 4.20
N GLN A 79 -9.23 0.68 5.30
CA GLN A 79 -9.19 -0.18 6.46
C GLN A 79 -9.92 -1.49 6.18
N LEU A 80 -9.32 -2.59 6.60
CA LEU A 80 -9.97 -3.88 6.74
C LEU A 80 -10.49 -3.99 8.17
N ARG A 81 -11.77 -4.35 8.33
CA ARG A 81 -12.41 -4.55 9.62
C ARG A 81 -13.08 -5.92 9.67
N HIS A 82 -13.10 -6.52 10.85
CA HIS A 82 -13.91 -7.70 11.13
C HIS A 82 -15.41 -7.32 11.15
N GLN A 83 -16.29 -8.33 11.15
CA GLN A 83 -17.75 -8.13 11.17
C GLN A 83 -18.23 -7.37 12.42
N ASP A 84 -17.50 -7.46 13.53
CA ASP A 84 -17.75 -6.75 14.79
C ASP A 84 -17.26 -5.29 14.78
N GLY A 85 -16.65 -4.83 13.67
CA GLY A 85 -16.09 -3.50 13.52
C GLY A 85 -14.64 -3.34 14.00
N THR A 86 -14.03 -4.38 14.55
CA THR A 86 -12.63 -4.34 15.02
C THR A 86 -11.67 -4.19 13.84
N SER A 87 -10.65 -3.34 13.98
CA SER A 87 -9.63 -3.13 12.95
C SER A 87 -8.79 -4.41 12.75
N TRP A 88 -8.71 -4.88 11.51
CA TRP A 88 -7.91 -6.04 11.12
C TRP A 88 -6.61 -5.65 10.42
N GLY A 89 -6.63 -4.55 9.64
CA GLY A 89 -5.46 -4.08 8.90
C GLY A 89 -5.83 -3.05 7.84
N MET A 90 -4.99 -2.95 6.82
CA MET A 90 -5.22 -2.06 5.67
C MET A 90 -4.92 -2.78 4.37
N ALA A 91 -5.62 -2.39 3.32
CA ALA A 91 -5.37 -2.82 1.96
C ALA A 91 -5.10 -1.60 1.06
N ALA A 92 -4.30 -1.83 0.02
CA ALA A 92 -3.93 -0.80 -0.93
C ALA A 92 -4.07 -1.32 -2.37
N LEU A 93 -4.69 -0.48 -3.21
CA LEU A 93 -4.72 -0.61 -4.66
C LEU A 93 -3.83 0.48 -5.25
N PHE A 94 -3.06 0.16 -6.29
CA PHE A 94 -2.22 1.13 -6.99
C PHE A 94 -1.90 0.64 -8.40
N TRP A 95 -1.37 1.56 -9.22
CA TRP A 95 -0.80 1.28 -10.53
C TRP A 95 0.65 1.77 -10.59
N CYS A 96 1.48 1.11 -11.40
CA CYS A 96 2.89 1.48 -11.58
C CYS A 96 3.06 2.52 -12.72
N GLU A 97 2.03 2.70 -13.55
CA GLU A 97 1.94 3.74 -14.59
C GLU A 97 0.52 4.33 -14.62
N GLU A 98 0.38 5.63 -14.91
CA GLU A 98 -0.93 6.31 -14.84
C GLU A 98 -1.95 5.75 -15.84
N HIS A 99 -1.51 5.38 -17.05
CA HIS A 99 -2.38 4.84 -18.10
C HIS A 99 -2.87 3.40 -17.80
N GLN A 100 -2.31 2.71 -16.80
CA GLN A 100 -2.79 1.40 -16.38
C GLN A 100 -4.07 1.50 -15.55
N ARG A 101 -4.37 2.69 -15.02
CA ARG A 101 -5.61 2.95 -14.29
C ARG A 101 -6.78 2.90 -15.28
N PRO A 102 -7.77 2.00 -15.09
CA PRO A 102 -8.88 1.91 -16.00
C PRO A 102 -9.75 3.18 -15.98
N ASP A 103 -10.30 3.56 -17.14
CA ASP A 103 -11.14 4.77 -17.26
C ASP A 103 -12.43 4.72 -16.42
N TRP A 104 -12.91 3.51 -16.11
CA TRP A 104 -14.06 3.32 -15.21
C TRP A 104 -13.72 3.54 -13.74
N PHE A 105 -12.43 3.60 -13.37
CA PHE A 105 -11.98 3.82 -12.00
C PHE A 105 -12.06 5.31 -11.65
N ARG A 106 -13.19 5.73 -11.09
CA ARG A 106 -13.41 7.11 -10.64
C ARG A 106 -13.03 7.27 -9.17
N GLN A 107 -12.36 8.37 -8.84
CA GLN A 107 -12.17 8.81 -7.46
C GLN A 107 -13.43 9.59 -7.08
N ASN A 108 -14.19 9.09 -6.10
CA ASN A 108 -15.37 9.76 -5.56
C ASN A 108 -14.98 10.84 -4.56
#